data_AF-A0A849QPT2-F1
#
_entry.id   AF-A0A849QPT2-F1
#
_cell.length_a   1.000
_cell.length_b   1.000
_cell.length_c   1.000
_cell.angle_alpha   90.00
_cell.angle_beta   90.00
_cell.angle_gamma   90.00
#
_symmetry.space_group_name_H-M   'P 1'
#
loop_
_entity.id
_entity.type
_entity.pdbx_description
1 polymer ?
#
loop_
_entity_poly.entity_id
_entity_poly.type
_entity_poly.pdbx_seq_one_letter_code
_entity_poly.pdbx_strand_id
1 'polypeptide(L)'
;MNKTKRKSAVVVLTGILLLVVLTLSTGVASAENSTFTRVEEAPVEEYERIGILVVGHGSPSDSWCAPLRSAVANVSSPYPVELGFLEFLPNETINIAVDKLDEAGVTKIIAVPLFISSHSGHIAEIEYVLGLREELPEMSMMSRPVFVEGKEMERSIVALEGRYRVSYTPIAKTVSAMGVTAKQHHGGGEAEEEELVPVDTETEIVLTNAIDDHWAIADILVDHATMLIEDPANETIVLVAHGTDNESNFAGWVNSSKSLAEQVKLKLRYGMGLNINDVRYSFIFPNETQHSDLLVRAVVENVSATSLPIVVPLIVSEGYFTGRKIPGLLENISYEYPEKGARALTPHPNVAERIELMVAKELYYPSVQIYDGDELLTITIEDAGKYHGEGVVEICPCVASAFRSTLRAFSEGELWNGTPHQGDVKINSGHPSDGHVMTFEYILGSTEDITIDEGADIVNITADNYVYTFTRKSTNDSVTLRVKEELFPERFFELRTKCKLAKKGKGAVTKEQKKELELLWGELKEKLMYKPVDSIFEEGN
;
A
#
# COMPACT_ATOMS: atom_id res chain seq x y z
N MET A 1 -44.50 -13.78 -53.09
CA MET A 1 -45.51 -13.16 -52.18
C MET A 1 -44.81 -12.00 -51.48
N ASN A 2 -44.75 -10.75 -51.93
CA ASN A 2 -45.72 -9.81 -52.52
C ASN A 2 -46.93 -9.48 -51.63
N LYS A 3 -46.80 -8.48 -50.75
CA LYS A 3 -47.53 -7.18 -50.75
C LYS A 3 -47.20 -6.38 -49.45
N THR A 4 -46.53 -5.22 -49.46
CA THR A 4 -47.07 -3.84 -49.64
C THR A 4 -48.37 -3.58 -48.85
N LYS A 5 -48.59 -2.51 -48.05
CA LYS A 5 -48.59 -1.08 -48.45
C LYS A 5 -49.01 -0.14 -47.29
N ARG A 6 -48.35 1.05 -47.22
CA ARG A 6 -48.86 2.45 -47.15
C ARG A 6 -49.81 2.92 -46.02
N LYS A 7 -49.42 3.99 -45.27
CA LYS A 7 -49.63 5.46 -45.49
C LYS A 7 -51.09 5.94 -45.34
N SER A 8 -51.35 6.88 -44.41
CA SER A 8 -51.58 8.31 -44.72
C SER A 8 -52.13 9.12 -43.54
N ALA A 9 -51.77 10.41 -43.54
CA ALA A 9 -52.11 11.48 -42.61
C ALA A 9 -53.56 11.99 -42.70
N VAL A 10 -54.00 12.70 -41.66
CA VAL A 10 -55.06 13.73 -41.75
C VAL A 10 -54.66 14.93 -40.87
N VAL A 11 -54.69 16.10 -41.51
CA VAL A 11 -54.57 17.46 -40.97
C VAL A 11 -55.97 17.95 -40.59
N VAL A 12 -56.11 18.68 -39.46
CA VAL A 12 -57.21 19.64 -39.27
C VAL A 12 -56.66 20.92 -38.63
N LEU A 13 -56.73 22.01 -39.40
CA LEU A 13 -56.62 23.41 -38.98
C LEU A 13 -57.95 23.87 -38.36
N THR A 14 -57.89 24.69 -37.31
CA THR A 14 -58.78 25.83 -36.98
C THR A 14 -58.25 26.43 -35.67
N GLY A 15 -58.12 27.72 -35.41
CA GLY A 15 -58.62 28.94 -36.02
C GLY A 15 -58.45 30.06 -34.97
N ILE A 16 -58.13 31.25 -35.46
CA ILE A 16 -57.75 32.48 -34.73
C ILE A 16 -58.87 33.01 -33.82
N LEU A 17 -58.52 33.58 -32.65
CA LEU A 17 -59.20 34.78 -32.15
C LEU A 17 -58.25 35.67 -31.32
N LEU A 18 -57.76 36.73 -31.97
CA LEU A 18 -57.21 37.92 -31.32
C LEU A 18 -58.38 38.72 -30.73
N LEU A 19 -58.32 39.04 -29.44
CA LEU A 19 -59.18 40.07 -28.85
C LEU A 19 -58.29 41.05 -28.08
N VAL A 20 -58.04 42.18 -28.75
CA VAL A 20 -57.44 43.37 -28.18
C VAL A 20 -58.48 44.04 -27.28
N VAL A 21 -58.17 44.18 -25.99
CA VAL A 21 -58.86 45.13 -25.11
C VAL A 21 -57.80 46.09 -24.58
N LEU A 22 -57.85 47.32 -25.11
CA LEU A 22 -57.22 48.48 -24.50
C LEU A 22 -58.02 48.88 -23.25
N THR A 23 -57.37 48.90 -22.10
CA THR A 23 -57.76 49.78 -20.99
C THR A 23 -56.54 50.52 -20.49
N LEU A 24 -56.51 51.83 -20.76
CA LEU A 24 -55.69 52.81 -20.05
C LEU A 24 -56.20 52.93 -18.62
N SER A 25 -55.32 52.85 -17.61
CA SER A 25 -55.00 53.99 -16.73
C SER A 25 -54.32 53.59 -15.41
N THR A 26 -53.40 54.47 -15.01
CA THR A 26 -52.81 54.72 -13.67
C THR A 26 -51.91 53.66 -13.06
N GLY A 27 -50.62 54.00 -13.01
CA GLY A 27 -49.59 53.17 -12.41
C GLY A 27 -49.53 53.26 -10.89
N VAL A 28 -48.80 52.31 -10.32
CA VAL A 28 -47.88 52.45 -9.20
C VAL A 28 -46.76 51.44 -9.47
N ALA A 29 -45.51 51.89 -9.50
CA ALA A 29 -44.37 51.01 -9.55
C ALA A 29 -44.21 50.34 -8.18
N SER A 30 -44.24 49.01 -8.15
CA SER A 30 -43.74 48.21 -7.03
C SER A 30 -43.14 46.94 -7.62
N ALA A 31 -41.91 46.66 -7.20
CA ALA A 31 -41.10 45.56 -7.69
C ALA A 31 -41.75 44.21 -7.32
N GLU A 32 -42.03 43.37 -8.33
CA GLU A 32 -42.39 41.97 -8.14
C GLU A 32 -41.47 41.06 -8.94
N ASN A 33 -40.86 40.14 -8.18
CA ASN A 33 -40.25 38.86 -8.54
C ASN A 33 -40.33 38.46 -10.02
N SER A 34 -39.21 38.60 -10.72
CA SER A 34 -38.90 37.67 -11.80
C SER A 34 -38.53 36.33 -11.18
N THR A 35 -39.40 35.34 -11.31
CA THR A 35 -39.07 33.93 -11.11
C THR A 35 -37.97 33.54 -12.08
N PHE A 36 -36.73 33.53 -11.60
CA PHE A 36 -35.61 32.92 -12.29
C PHE A 36 -35.83 31.41 -12.25
N THR A 37 -36.19 30.82 -13.39
CA THR A 37 -36.16 29.37 -13.57
C THR A 37 -34.75 28.91 -13.24
N ARG A 38 -34.61 28.19 -12.12
CA ARG A 38 -33.39 27.48 -11.73
C ARG A 38 -33.03 26.58 -12.91
N VAL A 39 -31.93 26.92 -13.57
CA VAL A 39 -31.21 25.99 -14.45
C VAL A 39 -30.98 24.75 -13.59
N GLU A 40 -31.43 23.59 -14.05
CA GLU A 40 -31.09 22.31 -13.42
C GLU A 40 -29.57 22.30 -13.27
N GLU A 41 -29.12 22.35 -12.02
CA GLU A 41 -27.72 22.14 -11.68
C GLU A 41 -27.35 20.79 -12.28
N ALA A 42 -26.36 20.78 -13.17
CA ALA A 42 -25.69 19.56 -13.58
C ALA A 42 -25.37 18.74 -12.32
N PRO A 43 -25.46 17.40 -12.36
CA PRO A 43 -25.17 16.58 -11.19
C PRO A 43 -23.79 16.98 -10.69
N VAL A 44 -23.74 17.47 -9.45
CA VAL A 44 -22.50 17.66 -8.71
C VAL A 44 -21.87 16.27 -8.71
N GLU A 45 -20.74 16.10 -9.41
CA GLU A 45 -19.91 14.92 -9.18
C GLU A 45 -19.65 14.92 -7.67
N GLU A 46 -20.23 13.96 -6.93
CA GLU A 46 -19.91 13.80 -5.52
C GLU A 46 -18.42 13.45 -5.46
N TYR A 47 -17.59 14.46 -5.22
CA TYR A 47 -16.16 14.27 -5.04
C TYR A 47 -15.96 13.20 -3.97
N GLU A 48 -15.23 12.13 -4.31
CA GLU A 48 -14.92 11.04 -3.37
C GLU A 48 -14.34 11.65 -2.09
N ARG A 49 -15.05 11.49 -0.97
CA ARG A 49 -14.54 11.84 0.35
C ARG A 49 -13.90 10.59 0.93
N ILE A 50 -12.58 10.58 0.97
CA ILE A 50 -11.81 9.40 1.37
C ILE A 50 -11.74 9.29 2.89
N GLY A 51 -11.88 8.06 3.40
CA GLY A 51 -11.54 7.66 4.76
C GLY A 51 -10.57 6.48 4.74
N ILE A 52 -9.74 6.37 5.78
CA ILE A 52 -8.76 5.28 5.91
C ILE A 52 -9.17 4.42 7.10
N LEU A 53 -9.40 3.13 6.84
CA LEU A 53 -9.64 2.14 7.88
C LEU A 53 -8.41 1.24 8.01
N VAL A 54 -7.72 1.31 9.13
CA VAL A 54 -6.68 0.33 9.45
C VAL A 54 -7.31 -0.84 10.20
N VAL A 55 -7.03 -2.07 9.77
CA VAL A 55 -7.63 -3.28 10.38
C VAL A 55 -6.56 -4.10 11.11
N GLY A 56 -6.70 -4.23 12.43
CA GLY A 56 -5.86 -5.09 13.26
C GLY A 56 -6.57 -6.38 13.67
N HIS A 57 -5.82 -7.44 14.00
CA HIS A 57 -6.43 -8.66 14.56
C HIS A 57 -7.12 -8.39 15.91
N GLY A 58 -6.39 -7.76 16.84
CA GLY A 58 -6.85 -7.53 18.21
C GLY A 58 -6.34 -8.59 19.18
N SER A 59 -6.33 -8.23 20.46
CA SER A 59 -5.93 -9.08 21.58
C SER A 59 -6.57 -8.56 22.87
N PRO A 60 -6.91 -9.43 23.85
CA PRO A 60 -7.30 -8.99 25.18
C PRO A 60 -6.19 -8.21 25.91
N SER A 61 -4.94 -8.38 25.47
CA SER A 61 -3.78 -7.71 26.07
C SER A 61 -3.55 -6.34 25.44
N ASP A 62 -3.79 -5.27 26.19
CA ASP A 62 -3.57 -3.90 25.71
C ASP A 62 -2.11 -3.64 25.29
N SER A 63 -1.13 -4.27 25.92
CA SER A 63 0.28 -4.16 25.51
C SER A 63 0.55 -4.68 24.09
N TRP A 64 -0.34 -5.50 23.53
CA TRP A 64 -0.29 -5.94 22.14
C TRP A 64 -0.98 -4.93 21.22
N CYS A 65 -2.09 -4.33 21.67
CA CYS A 65 -2.90 -3.39 20.87
C CYS A 65 -2.32 -1.97 20.83
N ALA A 66 -1.72 -1.49 21.92
CA ALA A 66 -1.19 -0.13 22.02
C ALA A 66 -0.10 0.21 20.97
N PRO A 67 0.84 -0.70 20.61
CA PRO A 67 1.77 -0.47 19.49
C PRO A 67 1.08 -0.25 18.13
N LEU A 68 -0.03 -0.94 17.85
CA LEU A 68 -0.81 -0.71 16.62
C LEU A 68 -1.45 0.69 16.65
N ARG A 69 -2.09 1.06 17.76
CA ARG A 69 -2.64 2.42 17.93
C ARG A 69 -1.57 3.49 17.73
N SER A 70 -0.38 3.26 18.29
CA SER A 70 0.79 4.15 18.12
C SER A 70 1.24 4.24 16.66
N ALA A 71 1.28 3.12 15.93
CA ALA A 71 1.65 3.14 14.51
C ALA A 71 0.59 3.89 13.67
N VAL A 72 -0.70 3.66 13.92
CA VAL A 72 -1.80 4.34 13.21
C VAL A 72 -1.84 5.83 13.52
N ALA A 73 -1.58 6.24 14.76
CA ALA A 73 -1.51 7.65 15.15
C ALA A 73 -0.37 8.42 14.47
N ASN A 74 0.64 7.73 13.94
CA ASN A 74 1.75 8.33 13.19
C ASN A 74 1.52 8.37 11.68
N VAL A 75 0.37 7.90 11.18
CA VAL A 75 0.01 8.01 9.77
C VAL A 75 -0.25 9.48 9.43
N SER A 76 0.56 10.02 8.52
CA SER A 76 0.40 11.36 7.97
C SER A 76 -0.62 11.33 6.84
N SER A 77 -1.83 11.83 7.10
CA SER A 77 -2.92 11.80 6.14
C SER A 77 -3.79 13.07 6.23
N PRO A 78 -4.23 13.64 5.09
CA PRO A 78 -5.27 14.66 5.07
C PRO A 78 -6.68 14.09 5.26
N TYR A 79 -6.83 12.76 5.23
CA TYR A 79 -8.10 12.03 5.36
C TYR A 79 -8.27 11.49 6.79
N PRO A 80 -9.51 11.36 7.29
CA PRO A 80 -9.77 10.71 8.58
C PRO A 80 -9.23 9.27 8.59
N VAL A 81 -8.53 8.92 9.67
CA VAL A 81 -7.93 7.59 9.88
C VAL A 81 -8.55 6.97 11.13
N GLU A 82 -9.15 5.80 10.99
CA GLU A 82 -9.68 5.01 12.10
C GLU A 82 -9.01 3.64 12.16
N LEU A 83 -8.88 3.09 13.37
CA LEU A 83 -8.40 1.73 13.62
C LEU A 83 -9.55 0.88 14.13
N GLY A 84 -9.83 -0.22 13.43
CA GLY A 84 -10.78 -1.25 13.85
C GLY A 84 -10.08 -2.58 14.10
N PHE A 85 -10.51 -3.30 15.12
CA PHE A 85 -10.04 -4.64 15.43
C PHE A 85 -11.06 -5.70 15.05
N LEU A 86 -10.57 -6.83 14.53
CA LEU A 86 -11.39 -7.97 14.13
C LEU A 86 -11.98 -8.71 15.34
N GLU A 87 -11.22 -8.87 16.42
CA GLU A 87 -11.60 -9.65 17.62
C GLU A 87 -11.14 -8.98 18.92
N PHE A 88 -11.73 -9.38 20.04
CA PHE A 88 -11.35 -9.09 21.44
C PHE A 88 -11.56 -7.66 21.94
N LEU A 89 -11.86 -6.70 21.07
CA LEU A 89 -12.00 -5.28 21.45
C LEU A 89 -13.41 -4.77 21.11
N PRO A 90 -14.42 -5.03 21.97
CA PRO A 90 -15.82 -4.70 21.69
C PRO A 90 -16.11 -3.19 21.54
N ASN A 91 -15.19 -2.33 21.99
CA ASN A 91 -15.31 -0.87 21.89
C ASN A 91 -14.46 -0.25 20.76
N GLU A 92 -13.69 -1.06 20.03
CA GLU A 92 -12.79 -0.62 18.95
C GLU A 92 -12.90 -1.58 17.75
N THR A 93 -14.12 -2.04 17.44
CA THR A 93 -14.37 -2.98 16.36
C THR A 93 -14.23 -2.33 14.99
N ILE A 94 -14.11 -3.16 13.94
CA ILE A 94 -14.20 -2.70 12.54
C ILE A 94 -15.50 -1.91 12.31
N ASN A 95 -16.64 -2.38 12.82
CA ASN A 95 -17.94 -1.71 12.67
C ASN A 95 -17.91 -0.30 13.29
N ILE A 96 -17.41 -0.14 14.52
CA ILE A 96 -17.31 1.17 15.18
C ILE A 96 -16.39 2.12 14.38
N ALA A 97 -15.30 1.59 13.83
CA ALA A 97 -14.39 2.38 13.00
C ALA A 97 -15.06 2.85 11.69
N VAL A 98 -15.86 1.99 11.04
CA VAL A 98 -16.65 2.36 9.85
C VAL A 98 -17.74 3.37 10.20
N ASP A 99 -18.49 3.16 11.28
CA ASP A 99 -19.53 4.10 11.73
C ASP A 99 -18.98 5.52 11.91
N LYS A 100 -17.78 5.66 12.49
CA LYS A 100 -17.12 6.97 12.64
C LYS A 100 -16.72 7.60 11.30
N LEU A 101 -16.28 6.79 10.33
CA LEU A 101 -15.95 7.28 8.99
C LEU A 101 -17.23 7.74 8.26
N ASP A 102 -18.33 7.01 8.41
CA ASP A 102 -19.64 7.38 7.88
C ASP A 102 -20.17 8.67 8.53
N GLU A 103 -20.03 8.80 9.86
CA GLU A 103 -20.35 10.04 10.59
C GLU A 103 -19.51 11.23 10.12
N ALA A 104 -18.28 10.99 9.65
CA ALA A 104 -17.42 12.00 9.03
C ALA A 104 -17.83 12.33 7.57
N GLY A 105 -18.85 11.66 7.02
CA GLY A 105 -19.39 11.89 5.69
C GLY A 105 -18.48 11.39 4.56
N VAL A 106 -17.63 10.41 4.86
CA VAL A 106 -16.82 9.67 3.89
C VAL A 106 -17.73 8.96 2.89
N THR A 107 -17.31 8.90 1.63
CA THR A 107 -18.03 8.20 0.55
C THR A 107 -17.22 7.02 -0.01
N LYS A 108 -15.93 6.91 0.37
CA LYS A 108 -15.06 5.78 0.05
C LYS A 108 -14.05 5.51 1.16
N ILE A 109 -13.99 4.28 1.64
CA ILE A 109 -13.07 3.79 2.66
C ILE A 109 -11.99 2.93 2.00
N ILE A 110 -10.73 3.28 2.23
CA ILE A 110 -9.58 2.44 1.89
C ILE A 110 -9.18 1.66 3.14
N ALA A 111 -9.45 0.35 3.13
CA ALA A 111 -9.15 -0.56 4.23
C ALA A 111 -7.74 -1.16 4.08
N VAL A 112 -6.89 -0.99 5.10
CA VAL A 112 -5.51 -1.46 5.14
C VAL A 112 -5.32 -2.48 6.26
N PRO A 113 -5.21 -3.79 5.93
CA PRO A 113 -5.04 -4.83 6.93
C PRO A 113 -3.59 -4.90 7.45
N LEU A 114 -3.40 -4.73 8.76
CA LEU A 114 -2.13 -4.97 9.46
C LEU A 114 -1.98 -6.45 9.83
N PHE A 115 -1.90 -7.29 8.81
CA PHE A 115 -1.67 -8.73 8.91
C PHE A 115 -0.43 -9.10 8.11
N ILE A 116 0.36 -10.07 8.57
CA ILE A 116 1.65 -10.42 7.93
C ILE A 116 1.49 -10.84 6.47
N SER A 117 0.40 -11.53 6.12
CA SER A 117 0.17 -11.96 4.74
C SER A 117 -1.29 -11.81 4.31
N SER A 118 -1.48 -11.44 3.04
CA SER A 118 -2.78 -11.46 2.34
C SER A 118 -3.36 -12.87 2.20
N HIS A 119 -2.57 -13.90 2.50
CA HIS A 119 -2.98 -15.29 2.56
C HIS A 119 -3.26 -15.75 4.01
N SER A 120 -3.43 -14.81 4.95
CA SER A 120 -3.93 -15.12 6.29
C SER A 120 -5.38 -15.62 6.22
N GLY A 121 -5.73 -16.61 7.04
CA GLY A 121 -7.12 -17.09 7.15
C GLY A 121 -8.12 -16.01 7.60
N HIS A 122 -7.63 -14.93 8.21
CA HIS A 122 -8.44 -13.80 8.64
C HIS A 122 -8.80 -12.82 7.52
N ILE A 123 -8.12 -12.83 6.36
CA ILE A 123 -8.46 -11.91 5.26
C ILE A 123 -9.88 -12.18 4.78
N ALA A 124 -10.23 -13.46 4.64
CA ALA A 124 -11.59 -13.89 4.32
C ALA A 124 -12.65 -13.44 5.34
N GLU A 125 -12.27 -13.35 6.62
CA GLU A 125 -13.14 -12.90 7.70
C GLU A 125 -13.32 -11.36 7.62
N ILE A 126 -12.24 -10.63 7.33
CA ILE A 126 -12.26 -9.18 7.13
C ILE A 126 -13.09 -8.81 5.90
N GLU A 127 -12.92 -9.49 4.77
CA GLU A 127 -13.74 -9.28 3.57
C GLU A 127 -15.23 -9.44 3.88
N TYR A 128 -15.60 -10.44 4.71
CA TYR A 128 -16.99 -10.64 5.12
C TYR A 128 -17.48 -9.53 6.05
N VAL A 129 -16.69 -9.16 7.07
CA VAL A 129 -17.05 -8.05 7.97
C VAL A 129 -17.16 -6.73 7.21
N LEU A 130 -16.36 -6.51 6.17
CA LEU A 130 -16.44 -5.31 5.32
C LEU A 130 -17.54 -5.38 4.25
N GLY A 131 -18.34 -6.45 4.19
CA GLY A 131 -19.39 -6.60 3.17
C GLY A 131 -18.86 -6.86 1.75
N LEU A 132 -17.58 -7.15 1.58
CA LEU A 132 -16.93 -7.45 0.29
C LEU A 132 -17.18 -8.89 -0.18
N ARG A 133 -17.87 -9.68 0.64
CA ARG A 133 -18.39 -11.00 0.30
C ARG A 133 -19.64 -11.32 1.11
N GLU A 134 -20.51 -12.12 0.51
CA GLU A 134 -21.81 -12.50 1.10
C GLU A 134 -21.69 -13.54 2.21
N GLU A 135 -20.75 -14.49 2.10
CA GLU A 135 -20.62 -15.63 3.02
C GLU A 135 -19.16 -15.86 3.44
N LEU A 136 -18.95 -16.42 4.63
CA LEU A 136 -17.64 -16.89 5.07
C LEU A 136 -17.27 -18.21 4.36
N PRO A 137 -16.03 -18.35 3.86
CA PRO A 137 -15.57 -19.63 3.33
C PRO A 137 -15.61 -20.74 4.38
N GLU A 138 -15.95 -21.96 3.97
CA GLU A 138 -15.99 -23.13 4.87
C GLU A 138 -14.69 -23.31 5.67
N MET A 139 -13.55 -22.98 5.05
CA MET A 139 -12.24 -23.05 5.68
C MET A 139 -12.11 -22.10 6.89
N SER A 140 -12.71 -20.92 6.85
CA SER A 140 -12.73 -19.98 7.99
C SER A 140 -13.57 -20.52 9.15
N MET A 141 -14.53 -21.40 8.87
CA MET A 141 -15.40 -22.02 9.88
C MET A 141 -14.77 -23.24 10.56
N MET A 142 -13.63 -23.73 10.06
CA MET A 142 -12.93 -24.85 10.71
C MET A 142 -12.36 -24.43 12.06
N SER A 143 -12.57 -25.29 13.07
CA SER A 143 -12.02 -25.05 14.40
C SER A 143 -10.50 -25.21 14.38
N ARG A 144 -9.79 -24.24 14.96
CA ARG A 144 -8.33 -24.24 15.01
C ARG A 144 -7.81 -23.89 16.40
N PRO A 145 -6.68 -24.48 16.83
CA PRO A 145 -6.03 -24.06 18.07
C PRO A 145 -5.48 -22.63 17.90
N VAL A 146 -5.75 -21.78 18.87
CA VAL A 146 -5.23 -20.42 18.97
C VAL A 146 -4.66 -20.19 20.37
N PHE A 147 -3.84 -19.15 20.52
CA PHE A 147 -3.31 -18.74 21.82
C PHE A 147 -3.94 -17.41 22.24
N VAL A 148 -4.73 -17.44 23.30
CA VAL A 148 -5.33 -16.24 23.93
C VAL A 148 -4.66 -16.05 25.29
N GLU A 149 -3.95 -14.93 25.46
CA GLU A 149 -3.13 -14.65 26.65
C GLU A 149 -2.16 -15.80 27.05
N GLY A 150 -1.67 -16.54 26.06
CA GLY A 150 -0.78 -17.68 26.26
C GLY A 150 -1.44 -18.97 26.74
N LYS A 151 -2.79 -19.02 26.79
CA LYS A 151 -3.56 -20.25 26.96
C LYS A 151 -3.99 -20.76 25.59
N GLU A 152 -3.88 -22.08 25.41
CA GLU A 152 -4.32 -22.76 24.20
C GLU A 152 -5.85 -22.92 24.23
N MET A 153 -6.52 -22.34 23.25
CA MET A 153 -7.97 -22.35 23.09
C MET A 153 -8.32 -22.91 21.72
N GLU A 154 -9.48 -23.54 21.60
CA GLU A 154 -10.07 -23.88 20.31
C GLU A 154 -10.94 -22.70 19.88
N ARG A 155 -10.52 -22.02 18.80
CA ARG A 155 -11.33 -21.00 18.13
C ARG A 155 -12.17 -21.68 17.06
N SER A 156 -13.47 -21.41 17.06
CA SER A 156 -14.42 -21.90 16.06
C SER A 156 -15.33 -20.78 15.61
N ILE A 157 -15.79 -20.81 14.36
CA ILE A 157 -16.83 -19.91 13.86
C ILE A 157 -18.08 -20.74 13.59
N VAL A 158 -19.18 -20.39 14.23
CA VAL A 158 -20.46 -21.09 14.09
C VAL A 158 -21.49 -20.18 13.44
N ALA A 159 -22.21 -20.69 12.45
CA ALA A 159 -23.37 -20.02 11.88
C ALA A 159 -24.61 -20.31 12.75
N LEU A 160 -25.15 -19.27 13.37
CA LEU A 160 -26.37 -19.32 14.18
C LEU A 160 -27.37 -18.31 13.61
N GLU A 161 -28.53 -18.80 13.15
CA GLU A 161 -29.61 -17.96 12.61
C GLU A 161 -29.18 -17.00 11.48
N GLY A 162 -28.22 -17.43 10.65
CA GLY A 162 -27.69 -16.62 9.54
C GLY A 162 -26.64 -15.59 9.96
N ARG A 163 -26.19 -15.60 11.21
CA ARG A 163 -25.06 -14.79 11.72
C ARG A 163 -23.91 -15.69 12.10
N TYR A 164 -22.69 -15.18 11.98
CA TYR A 164 -21.50 -15.91 12.41
C TYR A 164 -21.06 -15.44 13.79
N ARG A 165 -20.68 -16.38 14.65
CA ARG A 165 -20.07 -16.09 15.95
C ARG A 165 -18.74 -16.79 16.10
N VAL A 166 -17.75 -16.07 16.57
CA VAL A 166 -16.48 -16.63 17.04
C VAL A 166 -16.67 -17.09 18.47
N SER A 167 -16.26 -18.32 18.76
CA SER A 167 -16.27 -18.89 20.11
C SER A 167 -14.87 -19.42 20.45
N TYR A 168 -14.44 -19.16 21.68
CA TYR A 168 -13.19 -19.68 22.24
C TYR A 168 -13.48 -20.66 23.37
N THR A 169 -13.04 -21.90 23.21
CA THR A 169 -13.19 -22.94 24.25
C THR A 169 -11.83 -23.40 24.74
N PRO A 170 -11.57 -23.47 26.05
CA PRO A 170 -10.32 -24.03 26.58
C PRO A 170 -10.08 -25.47 26.10
N ILE A 171 -8.89 -25.74 25.57
CA ILE A 171 -8.49 -27.11 25.22
C ILE A 171 -7.96 -27.78 26.50
N ALA A 172 -8.73 -28.70 27.08
CA ALA A 172 -8.29 -29.45 28.25
C ALA A 172 -7.16 -30.43 27.88
N LYS A 173 -6.00 -30.35 28.55
CA LYS A 173 -4.94 -31.35 28.45
C LYS A 173 -5.27 -32.56 29.31
N THR A 174 -5.89 -33.60 28.75
CA THR A 174 -5.89 -34.93 29.40
C THR A 174 -4.58 -35.64 29.10
N VAL A 175 -3.73 -35.79 30.12
CA VAL A 175 -2.61 -36.74 30.09
C VAL A 175 -3.20 -38.14 30.24
N SER A 176 -3.56 -38.80 29.15
CA SER A 176 -3.89 -40.23 29.18
C SER A 176 -2.59 -41.04 29.13
N ALA A 177 -2.31 -41.77 30.21
CA ALA A 177 -1.32 -42.83 30.22
C ALA A 177 -1.84 -44.00 29.37
N MET A 178 -1.84 -43.83 28.04
CA MET A 178 -1.90 -44.84 26.97
C MET A 178 -2.19 -44.13 25.63
N GLY A 179 -1.15 -43.54 25.04
CA GLY A 179 -0.88 -43.49 23.58
C GLY A 179 -1.97 -43.11 22.56
N VAL A 180 -3.11 -42.55 22.93
CA VAL A 180 -4.13 -42.09 21.97
C VAL A 180 -4.71 -40.77 22.47
N THR A 181 -4.50 -39.69 21.71
CA THR A 181 -5.13 -38.38 21.93
C THR A 181 -6.59 -38.44 21.50
N ALA A 182 -7.50 -38.58 22.45
CA ALA A 182 -8.92 -38.31 22.24
C ALA A 182 -9.23 -36.90 22.75
N LYS A 183 -9.67 -36.00 21.85
CA LYS A 183 -10.27 -34.71 22.23
C LYS A 183 -11.61 -35.00 22.92
N GLN A 184 -11.75 -34.71 24.22
CA GLN A 184 -13.05 -34.69 24.90
C GLN A 184 -13.38 -33.26 25.32
N HIS A 185 -14.53 -32.75 24.84
CA HIS A 185 -15.12 -31.50 25.29
C HIS A 185 -15.82 -31.73 26.64
N HIS A 186 -15.32 -31.12 27.72
CA HIS A 186 -16.07 -31.00 28.97
C HIS A 186 -16.54 -29.55 29.13
N GLY A 187 -17.86 -29.37 29.09
CA GLY A 187 -18.51 -28.10 29.37
C GLY A 187 -18.33 -27.67 30.82
N GLY A 188 -18.19 -26.35 31.04
CA GLY A 188 -18.13 -25.78 32.39
C GLY A 188 -17.51 -24.38 32.52
N GLY A 189 -17.01 -23.75 31.45
CA GLY A 189 -16.72 -22.32 31.40
C GLY A 189 -17.57 -21.68 30.30
N GLU A 190 -18.19 -20.54 30.57
CA GLU A 190 -18.93 -19.78 29.55
C GLU A 190 -17.98 -19.48 28.38
N ALA A 191 -18.35 -19.86 27.17
CA ALA A 191 -17.63 -19.47 25.97
C ALA A 191 -17.78 -17.95 25.82
N GLU A 192 -16.67 -17.24 25.69
CA GLU A 192 -16.72 -15.85 25.22
C GLU A 192 -17.09 -15.93 23.72
N GLU A 193 -18.25 -15.38 23.38
CA GLU A 193 -18.79 -15.33 22.01
C GLU A 193 -18.71 -13.89 21.48
N GLU A 194 -18.17 -13.72 20.27
CA GLU A 194 -18.15 -12.45 19.55
C GLU A 194 -18.88 -12.61 18.22
N GLU A 195 -19.78 -11.69 17.88
CA GLU A 195 -20.48 -11.74 16.58
C GLU A 195 -19.58 -11.16 15.47
N LEU A 196 -19.43 -11.90 14.38
CA LEU A 196 -18.88 -11.38 13.13
C LEU A 196 -20.03 -10.82 12.32
N VAL A 197 -20.22 -9.51 12.42
CA VAL A 197 -21.32 -8.79 11.79
C VAL A 197 -20.76 -7.93 10.66
N PRO A 198 -21.26 -8.08 9.42
CA PRO A 198 -20.93 -7.14 8.35
C PRO A 198 -21.25 -5.70 8.75
N VAL A 199 -20.45 -4.75 8.28
CA VAL A 199 -20.72 -3.32 8.44
C VAL A 199 -22.01 -2.93 7.73
N ASP A 200 -22.77 -2.02 8.33
CA ASP A 200 -24.01 -1.47 7.76
C ASP A 200 -23.70 -0.10 7.17
N THR A 201 -23.18 -0.07 5.95
CA THR A 201 -22.77 1.16 5.27
C THR A 201 -23.06 1.10 3.78
N GLU A 202 -23.37 2.26 3.20
CA GLU A 202 -23.47 2.48 1.75
C GLU A 202 -22.16 3.02 1.16
N THR A 203 -21.17 3.30 2.02
CA THR A 203 -19.86 3.81 1.64
C THR A 203 -19.07 2.75 0.86
N GLU A 204 -18.47 3.13 -0.27
CA GLU A 204 -17.64 2.21 -1.05
C GLU A 204 -16.42 1.77 -0.22
N ILE A 205 -16.14 0.47 -0.13
CA ILE A 205 -14.96 -0.04 0.59
C ILE A 205 -14.01 -0.73 -0.39
N VAL A 206 -12.73 -0.33 -0.35
CA VAL A 206 -11.63 -1.00 -1.07
C VAL A 206 -10.69 -1.63 -0.06
N LEU A 207 -10.52 -2.96 -0.11
CA LEU A 207 -9.55 -3.66 0.72
C LEU A 207 -8.21 -3.80 -0.01
N THR A 208 -7.16 -3.21 0.56
CA THR A 208 -5.79 -3.34 0.05
C THR A 208 -5.13 -4.65 0.50
N ASN A 209 -3.97 -4.96 -0.09
CA ASN A 209 -3.15 -6.08 0.37
C ASN A 209 -2.65 -5.87 1.81
N ALA A 210 -2.52 -6.97 2.53
CA ALA A 210 -1.85 -7.02 3.83
C ALA A 210 -0.32 -6.86 3.69
N ILE A 211 0.41 -6.93 4.80
CA ILE A 211 1.82 -6.54 4.92
C ILE A 211 2.69 -7.14 3.81
N ASP A 212 2.57 -8.45 3.60
CA ASP A 212 3.25 -9.24 2.58
C ASP A 212 4.76 -8.95 2.54
N ASP A 213 5.33 -8.63 1.37
CA ASP A 213 6.76 -8.47 1.14
C ASP A 213 7.19 -7.04 0.79
N HIS A 214 6.45 -6.05 1.27
CA HIS A 214 6.72 -4.63 1.02
C HIS A 214 8.12 -4.22 1.54
N TRP A 215 8.88 -3.43 0.76
CA TRP A 215 10.28 -3.06 1.10
C TRP A 215 10.40 -2.36 2.46
N ALA A 216 9.42 -1.53 2.82
CA ALA A 216 9.35 -0.85 4.11
C ALA A 216 9.39 -1.83 5.31
N ILE A 217 8.91 -3.06 5.12
CA ILE A 217 8.95 -4.14 6.11
C ILE A 217 10.31 -4.83 6.12
N ALA A 218 10.94 -5.00 4.95
CA ALA A 218 12.31 -5.48 4.87
C ALA A 218 13.27 -4.54 5.64
N ASP A 219 13.06 -3.23 5.57
CA ASP A 219 13.85 -2.24 6.33
C ASP A 219 13.69 -2.43 7.85
N ILE A 220 12.47 -2.66 8.35
CA ILE A 220 12.26 -2.98 9.78
C ILE A 220 13.04 -4.23 10.20
N LEU A 221 13.01 -5.27 9.35
CA LEU A 221 13.71 -6.52 9.61
C LEU A 221 15.24 -6.36 9.56
N VAL A 222 15.75 -5.50 8.67
CA VAL A 222 17.16 -5.10 8.64
C VAL A 222 17.54 -4.38 9.92
N ASP A 223 16.74 -3.41 10.38
CA ASP A 223 16.99 -2.68 11.63
C ASP A 223 17.03 -3.62 12.83
N HIS A 224 16.07 -4.54 12.96
CA HIS A 224 16.10 -5.52 14.05
C HIS A 224 17.28 -6.49 13.96
N ALA A 225 17.66 -6.93 12.75
CA ALA A 225 18.78 -7.84 12.57
C ALA A 225 20.12 -7.16 12.90
N THR A 226 20.32 -5.92 12.44
CA THR A 226 21.58 -5.18 12.60
C THR A 226 21.91 -4.84 14.05
N MET A 227 20.90 -4.80 14.94
CA MET A 227 21.11 -4.70 16.39
C MET A 227 21.87 -5.90 16.98
N LEU A 228 21.90 -7.05 16.28
CA LEU A 228 22.42 -8.32 16.78
C LEU A 228 23.63 -8.84 15.99
N ILE A 229 23.87 -8.32 14.80
CA ILE A 229 24.95 -8.79 13.92
C ILE A 229 26.30 -8.37 14.49
N GLU A 230 27.19 -9.33 14.74
CA GLU A 230 28.57 -9.09 15.18
C GLU A 230 29.60 -9.62 14.17
N ASP A 231 29.39 -10.82 13.65
CA ASP A 231 30.22 -11.48 12.62
C ASP A 231 29.36 -11.96 11.44
N PRO A 232 28.98 -11.05 10.52
CA PRO A 232 28.02 -11.34 9.45
C PRO A 232 28.37 -12.58 8.63
N ALA A 233 29.66 -12.84 8.39
CA ALA A 233 30.10 -13.95 7.55
C ALA A 233 29.85 -15.33 8.18
N ASN A 234 29.63 -15.40 9.50
CA ASN A 234 29.37 -16.62 10.26
C ASN A 234 27.98 -16.62 10.91
N GLU A 235 27.13 -15.66 10.56
CA GLU A 235 25.79 -15.49 11.10
C GLU A 235 24.73 -15.65 10.01
N THR A 236 23.65 -16.34 10.34
CA THR A 236 22.51 -16.51 9.43
C THR A 236 21.25 -16.02 10.11
N ILE A 237 20.55 -15.09 9.46
CA ILE A 237 19.27 -14.58 9.97
C ILE A 237 18.16 -15.59 9.66
N VAL A 238 17.27 -15.84 10.61
CA VAL A 238 16.05 -16.64 10.45
C VAL A 238 14.85 -15.77 10.77
N LEU A 239 14.11 -15.37 9.73
CA LEU A 239 12.85 -14.68 9.85
C LEU A 239 11.78 -15.66 10.37
N VAL A 240 11.07 -15.33 11.44
CA VAL A 240 10.05 -16.21 12.03
C VAL A 240 8.67 -15.58 11.90
N ALA A 241 7.87 -16.09 10.97
CA ALA A 241 6.50 -15.66 10.76
C ALA A 241 5.50 -16.62 11.41
N HIS A 242 4.24 -16.18 11.57
CA HIS A 242 3.18 -17.04 12.10
C HIS A 242 2.97 -18.29 11.23
N GLY A 243 2.82 -18.10 9.91
CA GLY A 243 2.49 -19.17 8.97
C GLY A 243 1.05 -19.65 9.06
N THR A 244 0.77 -20.75 8.37
CA THR A 244 -0.55 -21.36 8.27
C THR A 244 -0.42 -22.86 8.00
N ASP A 245 -1.31 -23.67 8.57
CA ASP A 245 -1.44 -25.10 8.28
C ASP A 245 -2.40 -25.37 7.10
N ASN A 246 -3.14 -24.34 6.68
CA ASN A 246 -3.93 -24.37 5.46
C ASN A 246 -3.04 -24.29 4.19
N GLU A 247 -2.98 -25.40 3.48
CA GLU A 247 -2.20 -25.56 2.23
C GLU A 247 -2.61 -24.64 1.09
N SER A 248 -3.89 -24.23 1.00
CA SER A 248 -4.30 -23.30 -0.07
C SER A 248 -3.60 -21.95 0.04
N ASN A 249 -3.24 -21.58 1.26
CA ASN A 249 -2.68 -20.28 1.59
C ASN A 249 -1.16 -20.34 1.80
N PHE A 250 -0.63 -21.52 2.09
CA PHE A 250 0.77 -21.68 2.50
C PHE A 250 1.77 -21.20 1.44
N ALA A 251 1.49 -21.42 0.15
CA ALA A 251 2.33 -20.93 -0.93
C ALA A 251 2.51 -19.39 -0.90
N GLY A 252 1.45 -18.64 -0.55
CA GLY A 252 1.52 -17.20 -0.40
C GLY A 252 2.44 -16.77 0.75
N TRP A 253 2.32 -17.42 1.91
CA TRP A 253 3.21 -17.21 3.05
C TRP A 253 4.68 -17.48 2.72
N VAL A 254 4.95 -18.58 1.99
CA VAL A 254 6.31 -18.93 1.54
C VAL A 254 6.84 -17.88 0.56
N ASN A 255 6.04 -17.45 -0.42
CA ASN A 255 6.46 -16.48 -1.42
C ASN A 255 6.83 -15.13 -0.78
N SER A 256 5.96 -14.58 0.08
CA SER A 256 6.24 -13.30 0.74
C SER A 256 7.43 -13.39 1.70
N SER A 257 7.52 -14.46 2.51
CA SER A 257 8.64 -14.63 3.45
C SER A 257 9.98 -14.83 2.74
N LYS A 258 9.97 -15.56 1.61
CA LYS A 258 11.15 -15.75 0.77
C LYS A 258 11.60 -14.44 0.13
N SER A 259 10.65 -13.65 -0.39
CA SER A 259 10.93 -12.32 -0.94
C SER A 259 11.55 -11.40 0.12
N LEU A 260 10.96 -11.34 1.32
CA LEU A 260 11.52 -10.57 2.44
C LEU A 260 12.93 -11.06 2.84
N ALA A 261 13.15 -12.37 2.92
CA ALA A 261 14.47 -12.92 3.23
C ALA A 261 15.51 -12.51 2.16
N GLU A 262 15.15 -12.54 0.87
CA GLU A 262 16.02 -12.08 -0.21
C GLU A 262 16.29 -10.57 -0.10
N GLN A 263 15.27 -9.75 0.14
CA GLN A 263 15.41 -8.30 0.32
C GLN A 263 16.33 -7.95 1.50
N VAL A 264 16.11 -8.56 2.68
CA VAL A 264 16.96 -8.34 3.87
C VAL A 264 18.41 -8.74 3.57
N LYS A 265 18.63 -9.89 2.92
CA LYS A 265 19.97 -10.35 2.54
C LYS A 265 20.69 -9.36 1.64
N LEU A 266 19.99 -8.86 0.63
CA LEU A 266 20.59 -7.97 -0.37
C LEU A 266 20.82 -6.56 0.19
N LYS A 267 19.89 -6.01 0.97
CA LYS A 267 20.05 -4.73 1.67
C LYS A 267 21.24 -4.75 2.65
N LEU A 268 21.38 -5.82 3.45
CA LEU A 268 22.55 -5.98 4.32
C LEU A 268 23.85 -6.04 3.50
N ARG A 269 23.90 -6.88 2.46
CA ARG A 269 25.11 -7.13 1.67
C ARG A 269 25.55 -5.95 0.81
N TYR A 270 24.61 -5.32 0.12
CA TYR A 270 24.89 -4.32 -0.91
C TYR A 270 24.52 -2.91 -0.50
N GLY A 271 23.52 -2.72 0.36
CA GLY A 271 23.22 -1.42 0.99
C GLY A 271 24.24 -1.12 2.09
N MET A 272 24.38 -2.00 3.07
CA MET A 272 25.20 -1.73 4.27
C MET A 272 26.63 -2.30 4.20
N GLY A 273 26.94 -3.14 3.21
CA GLY A 273 28.25 -3.81 3.11
C GLY A 273 28.48 -4.93 4.13
N LEU A 274 27.42 -5.38 4.82
CA LEU A 274 27.42 -6.49 5.76
C LEU A 274 27.26 -7.80 5.00
N ASN A 275 28.35 -8.54 4.82
CA ASN A 275 28.35 -9.82 4.08
C ASN A 275 27.75 -10.95 4.92
N ILE A 276 26.46 -10.86 5.22
CA ILE A 276 25.72 -11.89 5.94
C ILE A 276 25.82 -13.25 5.21
N ASN A 277 26.03 -14.33 5.96
CA ASN A 277 26.15 -15.68 5.39
C ASN A 277 24.89 -16.04 4.60
N ASP A 278 23.73 -15.96 5.27
CA ASP A 278 22.44 -16.22 4.65
C ASP A 278 21.29 -15.56 5.41
N VAL A 279 20.13 -15.49 4.76
CA VAL A 279 18.86 -15.12 5.39
C VAL A 279 17.82 -16.16 5.01
N ARG A 280 17.21 -16.78 6.01
CA ARG A 280 16.21 -17.83 5.88
C ARG A 280 14.90 -17.39 6.51
N TYR A 281 13.86 -18.19 6.30
CA TYR A 281 12.55 -17.99 6.90
C TYR A 281 12.04 -19.30 7.49
N SER A 282 11.13 -19.19 8.46
CA SER A 282 10.47 -20.31 9.12
C SER A 282 9.10 -19.89 9.63
N PHE A 283 8.29 -20.88 9.98
CA PHE A 283 6.92 -20.69 10.41
C PHE A 283 6.65 -21.36 11.76
N ILE A 284 5.82 -20.71 12.58
CA ILE A 284 5.36 -21.26 13.86
C ILE A 284 4.34 -22.39 13.64
N PHE A 285 3.44 -22.21 12.66
CA PHE A 285 2.33 -23.13 12.39
C PHE A 285 2.22 -23.57 10.92
N PRO A 286 3.29 -24.05 10.26
CA PRO A 286 3.12 -24.74 8.99
C PRO A 286 2.46 -26.11 9.21
N ASN A 287 1.95 -26.74 8.15
CA ASN A 287 1.58 -28.15 8.22
C ASN A 287 2.82 -29.01 8.53
N GLU A 288 2.92 -29.52 9.76
CA GLU A 288 4.12 -30.22 10.23
C GLU A 288 4.46 -31.47 9.43
N THR A 289 3.47 -32.13 8.82
CA THR A 289 3.72 -33.35 8.03
C THR A 289 4.27 -33.02 6.64
N GLN A 290 3.81 -31.93 6.03
CA GLN A 290 4.18 -31.57 4.67
C GLN A 290 5.39 -30.64 4.60
N HIS A 291 5.57 -29.78 5.62
CA HIS A 291 6.55 -28.70 5.63
C HIS A 291 7.40 -28.70 6.92
N SER A 292 7.72 -29.90 7.41
CA SER A 292 8.56 -30.09 8.62
C SER A 292 9.90 -29.37 8.57
N ASP A 293 10.45 -29.16 7.37
CA ASP A 293 11.70 -28.46 7.11
C ASP A 293 11.61 -26.94 7.31
N LEU A 294 10.39 -26.39 7.35
CA LEU A 294 10.12 -24.97 7.56
C LEU A 294 9.66 -24.63 8.99
N LEU A 295 9.61 -25.63 9.89
CA LEU A 295 9.37 -25.39 11.32
C LEU A 295 10.52 -24.58 11.93
N VAL A 296 10.19 -23.64 12.83
CA VAL A 296 11.17 -22.76 13.49
C VAL A 296 12.37 -23.55 14.04
N ARG A 297 12.12 -24.60 14.82
CA ARG A 297 13.19 -25.43 15.39
C ARG A 297 14.03 -26.10 14.30
N ALA A 298 13.40 -26.69 13.29
CA ALA A 298 14.11 -27.41 12.22
C ALA A 298 15.06 -26.49 11.44
N VAL A 299 14.58 -25.29 11.08
CA VAL A 299 15.39 -24.29 10.36
C VAL A 299 16.53 -23.80 11.24
N VAL A 300 16.26 -23.44 12.50
CA VAL A 300 17.30 -22.91 13.41
C VAL A 300 18.34 -23.97 13.76
N GLU A 301 17.94 -25.23 14.00
CA GLU A 301 18.88 -26.34 14.22
C GLU A 301 19.76 -26.56 12.99
N ASN A 302 19.18 -26.56 11.78
CA ASN A 302 19.94 -26.69 10.55
C ASN A 302 20.95 -25.55 10.37
N VAL A 303 20.56 -24.32 10.68
CA VAL A 303 21.45 -23.15 10.64
C VAL A 303 22.56 -23.26 11.68
N SER A 304 22.23 -23.66 12.91
CA SER A 304 23.18 -23.77 14.03
C SER A 304 24.30 -24.79 13.78
N ALA A 305 24.10 -25.72 12.83
CA ALA A 305 25.12 -26.66 12.42
C ALA A 305 26.29 -26.01 11.65
N THR A 306 26.10 -24.82 11.08
CA THR A 306 27.09 -24.15 10.21
C THR A 306 27.34 -22.68 10.52
N SER A 307 26.45 -22.00 11.24
CA SER A 307 26.51 -20.56 11.52
C SER A 307 25.71 -20.22 12.77
N LEU A 308 26.01 -19.09 13.43
CA LEU A 308 25.21 -18.58 14.53
C LEU A 308 23.83 -18.12 14.01
N PRO A 309 22.70 -18.68 14.51
CA PRO A 309 21.39 -18.20 14.12
C PRO A 309 21.07 -16.85 14.78
N ILE A 310 20.63 -15.86 14.00
CA ILE A 310 19.99 -14.62 14.48
C ILE A 310 18.50 -14.74 14.20
N VAL A 311 17.67 -14.87 15.23
CA VAL A 311 16.23 -15.12 15.07
C VAL A 311 15.46 -13.81 15.14
N VAL A 312 14.86 -13.41 14.02
CA VAL A 312 14.13 -12.12 13.89
C VAL A 312 12.65 -12.38 13.68
N PRO A 313 11.77 -12.03 14.62
CA PRO A 313 10.34 -12.24 14.45
C PRO A 313 9.73 -11.32 13.37
N LEU A 314 8.96 -11.92 12.46
CA LEU A 314 8.09 -11.25 11.50
C LEU A 314 6.65 -11.33 12.03
N ILE A 315 6.34 -10.50 13.04
CA ILE A 315 5.06 -10.46 13.77
C ILE A 315 4.64 -9.00 13.96
N VAL A 316 3.35 -8.73 13.84
CA VAL A 316 2.79 -7.35 13.85
C VAL A 316 3.09 -6.63 15.16
N SER A 317 2.87 -7.28 16.31
CA SER A 317 3.08 -6.70 17.64
C SER A 317 3.61 -7.73 18.64
N GLU A 318 4.35 -7.25 19.64
CA GLU A 318 4.95 -8.10 20.66
C GLU A 318 3.91 -8.74 21.57
N GLY A 319 4.12 -10.01 21.91
CA GLY A 319 3.20 -10.73 22.78
C GLY A 319 3.66 -12.15 23.07
N TYR A 320 2.70 -13.06 23.24
CA TYR A 320 2.99 -14.46 23.57
C TYR A 320 3.95 -15.12 22.57
N PHE A 321 3.77 -14.88 21.27
CA PHE A 321 4.61 -15.51 20.25
C PHE A 321 6.07 -15.09 20.35
N THR A 322 6.31 -13.79 20.39
CA THR A 322 7.65 -13.21 20.40
C THR A 322 8.33 -13.33 21.77
N GLY A 323 7.57 -13.34 22.86
CA GLY A 323 8.09 -13.40 24.22
C GLY A 323 8.22 -14.80 24.81
N ARG A 324 7.45 -15.79 24.32
CA ARG A 324 7.43 -17.15 24.90
C ARG A 324 7.45 -18.26 23.88
N LYS A 325 6.59 -18.24 22.85
CA LYS A 325 6.46 -19.38 21.91
C LYS A 325 7.74 -19.58 21.12
N ILE A 326 8.28 -18.54 20.47
CA ILE A 326 9.50 -18.65 19.66
C ILE A 326 10.70 -19.06 20.55
N PRO A 327 10.99 -18.39 21.69
CA PRO A 327 12.05 -18.85 22.59
C PRO A 327 11.85 -20.28 23.10
N GLY A 328 10.62 -20.65 23.47
CA GLY A 328 10.29 -22.00 23.94
C GLY A 328 10.50 -23.08 22.88
N LEU A 329 10.21 -22.77 21.61
CA LEU A 329 10.51 -23.66 20.49
C LEU A 329 12.02 -23.86 20.30
N LEU A 330 12.87 -22.97 20.83
CA LEU A 330 14.32 -22.98 20.64
C LEU A 330 15.10 -23.28 21.93
N GLU A 331 14.43 -23.80 22.97
CA GLU A 331 15.10 -24.24 24.20
C GLU A 331 16.28 -25.19 23.88
N ASN A 332 17.41 -24.94 24.56
CA ASN A 332 18.67 -25.66 24.41
C ASN A 332 19.37 -25.50 23.03
N ILE A 333 18.99 -24.51 22.23
CA ILE A 333 19.73 -24.09 21.04
C ILE A 333 20.40 -22.74 21.33
N SER A 334 21.62 -22.53 20.84
CA SER A 334 22.29 -21.22 20.90
C SER A 334 21.84 -20.37 19.72
N TYR A 335 21.34 -19.16 19.99
CA TYR A 335 20.90 -18.19 18.98
C TYR A 335 20.88 -16.77 19.57
N GLU A 336 20.98 -15.77 18.71
CA GLU A 336 20.74 -14.37 19.05
C GLU A 336 19.27 -14.00 18.83
N TYR A 337 18.75 -13.13 19.70
CA TYR A 337 17.35 -12.73 19.67
C TYR A 337 17.18 -11.29 20.15
N PRO A 338 16.34 -10.47 19.50
CA PRO A 338 16.18 -9.08 19.87
C PRO A 338 15.75 -8.92 21.34
N GLU A 339 16.12 -7.81 21.97
CA GLU A 339 15.59 -7.46 23.29
C GLU A 339 14.08 -7.14 23.22
N LYS A 340 13.42 -7.16 24.38
CA LYS A 340 12.00 -6.78 24.46
C LYS A 340 11.84 -5.32 24.02
N GLY A 341 10.91 -5.05 23.12
CA GLY A 341 10.70 -3.76 22.46
C GLY A 341 11.13 -3.74 21.00
N ALA A 342 11.91 -4.72 20.54
CA ALA A 342 12.43 -4.82 19.16
C ALA A 342 12.09 -6.17 18.49
N ARG A 343 11.03 -6.85 18.95
CA ARG A 343 10.62 -8.20 18.46
C ARG A 343 9.36 -8.18 17.61
N ALA A 344 8.95 -7.03 17.09
CA ALA A 344 7.74 -6.91 16.28
C ALA A 344 7.82 -5.70 15.34
N LEU A 345 6.97 -5.70 14.31
CA LEU A 345 6.94 -4.63 13.30
C LEU A 345 6.45 -3.30 13.88
N THR A 346 5.44 -3.33 14.75
CA THR A 346 4.96 -2.12 15.43
C THR A 346 5.74 -1.85 16.72
N PRO A 347 6.00 -0.58 17.07
CA PRO A 347 5.48 0.65 16.45
C PRO A 347 6.47 1.32 15.47
N HIS A 348 7.25 0.56 14.69
CA HIS A 348 8.24 1.15 13.79
C HIS A 348 7.59 2.13 12.79
N PRO A 349 8.20 3.31 12.51
CA PRO A 349 7.61 4.33 11.63
C PRO A 349 7.30 3.82 10.22
N ASN A 350 8.09 2.87 9.69
CA ASN A 350 7.83 2.25 8.40
C ASN A 350 6.47 1.51 8.30
N VAL A 351 5.82 1.19 9.43
CA VAL A 351 4.44 0.68 9.42
C VAL A 351 3.47 1.79 8.98
N ALA A 352 3.63 3.00 9.52
CA ALA A 352 2.82 4.15 9.12
C ALA A 352 3.09 4.53 7.66
N GLU A 353 4.37 4.59 7.27
CA GLU A 353 4.76 4.85 5.87
C GLU A 353 4.15 3.84 4.91
N ARG A 354 4.13 2.55 5.27
CA ARG A 354 3.47 1.53 4.46
C ARG A 354 1.97 1.81 4.34
N ILE A 355 1.27 2.16 5.42
CA ILE A 355 -0.15 2.50 5.38
C ILE A 355 -0.38 3.66 4.41
N GLU A 356 0.40 4.74 4.51
CA GLU A 356 0.33 5.91 3.63
C GLU A 356 0.51 5.52 2.15
N LEU A 357 1.49 4.67 1.85
CA LEU A 357 1.76 4.21 0.48
C LEU A 357 0.65 3.31 -0.07
N MET A 358 0.07 2.44 0.76
CA MET A 358 -1.05 1.60 0.34
C MET A 358 -2.29 2.43 0.05
N VAL A 359 -2.57 3.43 0.88
CA VAL A 359 -3.66 4.37 0.63
C VAL A 359 -3.43 5.15 -0.66
N ALA A 360 -2.24 5.72 -0.84
CA ALA A 360 -1.91 6.55 -2.00
C ALA A 360 -2.05 5.83 -3.35
N LYS A 361 -1.91 4.50 -3.38
CA LYS A 361 -2.12 3.67 -4.59
C LYS A 361 -3.58 3.54 -5.01
N GLU A 362 -4.51 3.68 -4.06
CA GLU A 362 -5.95 3.58 -4.33
C GLU A 362 -6.59 4.96 -4.59
N LEU A 363 -5.81 6.04 -4.47
CA LEU A 363 -6.24 7.39 -4.80
C LEU A 363 -6.12 7.67 -6.30
N TYR A 364 -6.92 8.63 -6.78
CA TYR A 364 -6.73 9.18 -8.11
C TYR A 364 -5.33 9.78 -8.27
N TYR A 365 -4.60 9.33 -9.30
CA TYR A 365 -3.29 9.87 -9.61
C TYR A 365 -3.42 11.17 -10.43
N PRO A 366 -2.79 12.28 -9.99
CA PRO A 366 -2.96 13.58 -10.65
C PRO A 366 -2.47 13.58 -12.10
N SER A 367 -3.15 14.35 -12.95
CA SER A 367 -2.79 14.55 -14.36
C SER A 367 -2.15 15.92 -14.58
N VAL A 368 -1.21 16.01 -15.53
CA VAL A 368 -0.63 17.29 -15.97
C VAL A 368 -1.59 17.98 -16.92
N GLN A 369 -1.88 19.25 -16.65
CA GLN A 369 -2.67 20.10 -17.54
C GLN A 369 -1.76 21.10 -18.26
N ILE A 370 -1.90 21.19 -19.58
CA ILE A 370 -1.14 22.12 -20.44
C ILE A 370 -1.94 22.44 -21.70
N TYR A 371 -1.88 23.67 -22.19
CA TYR A 371 -2.55 24.05 -23.44
C TYR A 371 -1.67 23.79 -24.67
N ASP A 372 -2.22 23.18 -25.72
CA ASP A 372 -1.69 23.20 -27.08
C ASP A 372 -2.55 24.15 -27.94
N GLY A 373 -2.00 25.34 -28.24
CA GLY A 373 -2.80 26.43 -28.79
C GLY A 373 -3.95 26.80 -27.85
N ASP A 374 -5.19 26.52 -28.28
CA ASP A 374 -6.43 26.73 -27.50
C ASP A 374 -6.98 25.43 -26.89
N GLU A 375 -6.37 24.27 -27.16
CA GLU A 375 -6.82 22.96 -26.66
C GLU A 375 -6.17 22.66 -25.30
N LEU A 376 -6.98 22.39 -24.27
CA LEU A 376 -6.47 21.95 -22.97
C LEU A 376 -6.19 20.44 -22.99
N LEU A 377 -4.92 20.06 -22.93
CA LEU A 377 -4.49 18.67 -22.78
C LEU A 377 -4.52 18.27 -21.30
N THR A 378 -5.02 17.07 -21.04
CA THR A 378 -4.94 16.40 -19.73
C THR A 378 -4.12 15.13 -19.91
N ILE A 379 -2.90 15.14 -19.39
CA ILE A 379 -1.90 14.10 -19.62
C ILE A 379 -1.74 13.26 -18.35
N THR A 380 -2.00 11.95 -18.44
CA THR A 380 -1.79 11.02 -17.34
C THR A 380 -0.34 10.50 -17.29
N ILE A 381 0.08 9.96 -16.15
CA ILE A 381 1.40 9.32 -16.05
C ILE A 381 1.46 8.05 -16.91
N GLU A 382 0.34 7.37 -17.11
CA GLU A 382 0.22 6.22 -18.00
C GLU A 382 0.43 6.61 -19.45
N ASP A 383 0.01 7.80 -19.88
CA ASP A 383 0.25 8.28 -21.24
C ASP A 383 1.74 8.55 -21.49
N ALA A 384 2.40 9.24 -20.56
CA ALA A 384 3.85 9.42 -20.59
C ALA A 384 4.58 8.05 -20.52
N GLY A 385 4.10 7.13 -19.68
CA GLY A 385 4.64 5.78 -19.55
C GLY A 385 4.45 4.93 -20.80
N LYS A 386 3.33 5.05 -21.51
CA LYS A 386 3.11 4.39 -22.81
C LYS A 386 4.01 4.96 -23.89
N TYR A 387 4.21 6.28 -23.90
CA TYR A 387 5.13 6.91 -24.84
C TYR A 387 6.56 6.42 -24.60
N HIS A 388 7.00 6.36 -23.34
CA HIS A 388 8.31 5.84 -22.97
C HIS A 388 8.48 4.34 -23.30
N GLY A 389 7.48 3.52 -23.00
CA GLY A 389 7.49 2.07 -23.20
C GLY A 389 7.05 1.60 -24.58
N GLU A 390 7.09 2.46 -25.60
CA GLU A 390 6.74 2.14 -27.00
C GLU A 390 5.36 1.47 -27.17
N GLY A 391 4.36 1.97 -26.44
CA GLY A 391 2.97 1.49 -26.47
C GLY A 391 2.58 0.56 -25.31
N VAL A 392 3.54 0.16 -24.48
CA VAL A 392 3.29 -0.53 -23.20
C VAL A 392 3.48 0.47 -22.06
N VAL A 393 2.60 0.46 -21.06
CA VAL A 393 2.75 1.34 -19.89
C VAL A 393 4.02 0.95 -19.12
N GLU A 394 5.10 1.71 -19.30
CA GLU A 394 6.36 1.55 -18.57
C GLU A 394 6.64 2.79 -17.72
N ILE A 395 6.34 2.71 -16.43
CA ILE A 395 6.65 3.77 -15.47
C ILE A 395 7.87 3.33 -14.66
N CYS A 396 9.04 3.83 -15.03
CA CYS A 396 10.28 3.67 -14.27
C CYS A 396 10.50 4.87 -13.32
N PRO A 397 11.49 4.82 -12.39
CA PRO A 397 11.81 5.98 -11.53
C PRO A 397 12.04 7.28 -12.30
N CYS A 398 12.61 7.23 -13.51
CA CYS A 398 12.84 8.42 -14.32
C CYS A 398 11.53 9.06 -14.83
N VAL A 399 10.57 8.24 -15.29
CA VAL A 399 9.24 8.72 -15.71
C VAL A 399 8.51 9.31 -14.51
N ALA A 400 8.50 8.60 -13.38
CA ALA A 400 7.85 9.07 -12.15
C ALA A 400 8.43 10.42 -11.69
N SER A 401 9.75 10.56 -11.65
CA SER A 401 10.41 11.80 -11.23
C SER A 401 10.12 12.97 -12.17
N ALA A 402 10.24 12.78 -13.49
CA ALA A 402 9.96 13.81 -14.49
C ALA A 402 8.49 14.28 -14.47
N PHE A 403 7.57 13.32 -14.39
CA PHE A 403 6.14 13.62 -14.36
C PHE A 403 5.75 14.37 -13.08
N ARG A 404 6.24 13.90 -11.93
CA ARG A 404 5.94 14.51 -10.63
C ARG A 404 6.61 15.87 -10.44
N SER A 405 7.81 16.09 -10.99
CA SER A 405 8.44 17.41 -10.98
C SER A 405 7.64 18.40 -11.82
N THR A 406 7.07 17.95 -12.94
CA THR A 406 6.20 18.79 -13.77
C THR A 406 4.92 19.19 -13.04
N LEU A 407 4.25 18.24 -12.36
CA LEU A 407 3.08 18.55 -11.53
C LEU A 407 3.39 19.61 -10.46
N ARG A 408 4.52 19.47 -9.76
CA ARG A 408 4.96 20.43 -8.75
C ARG A 408 5.30 21.80 -9.34
N ALA A 409 6.00 21.83 -10.47
CA ALA A 409 6.39 23.07 -11.11
C ALA A 409 5.17 23.81 -11.66
N PHE A 410 4.20 23.10 -12.26
CA PHE A 410 3.01 23.72 -12.86
C PHE A 410 2.00 24.21 -11.82
N SER A 411 2.11 23.76 -10.57
CA SER A 411 1.34 24.32 -9.45
C SER A 411 1.90 25.65 -8.92
N GLU A 412 3.05 26.13 -9.42
CA GLU A 412 3.63 27.41 -9.00
C GLU A 412 2.88 28.61 -9.58
N GLY A 413 1.91 29.13 -8.83
CA GLY A 413 1.07 30.25 -9.25
C GLY A 413 1.83 31.57 -9.47
N GLU A 414 3.00 31.75 -8.86
CA GLU A 414 3.86 32.91 -9.12
C GLU A 414 4.57 32.80 -10.48
N LEU A 415 4.91 31.58 -10.90
CA LEU A 415 5.54 31.32 -12.19
C LEU A 415 4.50 31.33 -13.33
N TRP A 416 3.35 30.67 -13.10
CA TRP A 416 2.31 30.47 -14.10
C TRP A 416 1.05 31.28 -13.78
N ASN A 417 0.66 32.15 -14.72
CA ASN A 417 -0.63 32.85 -14.63
C ASN A 417 -1.77 31.95 -15.13
N GLY A 418 -2.05 30.87 -14.40
CA GLY A 418 -2.96 29.79 -14.79
C GLY A 418 -2.21 28.60 -15.41
N THR A 419 -2.91 27.77 -16.17
CA THR A 419 -2.32 26.58 -16.81
C THR A 419 -1.26 26.98 -17.87
N PRO A 420 -0.08 26.36 -17.89
CA PRO A 420 0.95 26.66 -18.88
C PRO A 420 0.53 26.31 -20.32
N HIS A 421 1.19 26.93 -21.30
CA HIS A 421 1.03 26.62 -22.73
C HIS A 421 2.28 25.92 -23.27
N GLN A 422 2.09 24.88 -24.09
CA GLN A 422 3.14 24.37 -24.96
C GLN A 422 3.71 25.52 -25.80
N GLY A 423 5.04 25.55 -25.95
CA GLY A 423 5.72 26.67 -26.60
C GLY A 423 5.95 27.92 -25.71
N ASP A 424 5.46 27.96 -24.46
CA ASP A 424 5.89 28.95 -23.43
C ASP A 424 6.66 28.31 -22.26
N VAL A 425 6.73 26.98 -22.20
CA VAL A 425 7.51 26.24 -21.20
C VAL A 425 8.83 25.79 -21.81
N LYS A 426 9.92 25.96 -21.08
CA LYS A 426 11.22 25.33 -21.34
C LYS A 426 11.63 24.52 -20.12
N ILE A 427 12.18 23.32 -20.33
CA ILE A 427 12.66 22.44 -19.25
C ILE A 427 14.15 22.16 -19.46
N ASN A 428 14.95 22.42 -18.43
CA ASN A 428 16.33 21.95 -18.36
C ASN A 428 16.42 20.80 -17.36
N SER A 429 16.90 19.64 -17.79
CA SER A 429 17.03 18.44 -16.95
C SER A 429 18.48 18.10 -16.68
N GLY A 430 18.84 17.96 -15.41
CA GLY A 430 20.14 17.44 -15.00
C GLY A 430 20.34 15.95 -15.30
N HIS A 431 19.25 15.24 -15.64
CA HIS A 431 19.26 13.81 -15.90
C HIS A 431 19.08 13.49 -17.41
N PRO A 432 20.01 12.74 -18.04
CA PRO A 432 20.04 12.52 -19.48
C PRO A 432 19.34 11.22 -19.92
N SER A 433 18.39 10.68 -19.14
CA SER A 433 17.77 9.40 -19.50
C SER A 433 16.57 9.58 -20.40
N ASP A 434 16.34 8.62 -21.28
CA ASP A 434 15.17 8.53 -22.14
C ASP A 434 13.86 8.68 -21.32
N GLY A 435 13.76 8.05 -20.14
CA GLY A 435 12.59 8.20 -19.28
C GLY A 435 12.30 9.64 -18.83
N HIS A 436 13.32 10.49 -18.64
CA HIS A 436 13.09 11.91 -18.37
C HIS A 436 12.76 12.67 -19.66
N VAL A 437 13.63 12.52 -20.69
CA VAL A 437 13.52 13.25 -21.96
C VAL A 437 12.18 12.99 -22.63
N MET A 438 11.78 11.72 -22.75
CA MET A 438 10.53 11.32 -23.41
C MET A 438 9.31 11.75 -22.60
N THR A 439 9.38 11.78 -21.27
CA THR A 439 8.28 12.28 -20.43
C THR A 439 8.08 13.78 -20.66
N PHE A 440 9.15 14.56 -20.62
CA PHE A 440 9.08 16.00 -20.90
C PHE A 440 8.67 16.28 -22.35
N GLU A 441 9.19 15.52 -23.32
CA GLU A 441 8.82 15.63 -24.74
C GLU A 441 7.33 15.41 -24.93
N TYR A 442 6.78 14.37 -24.32
CA TYR A 442 5.36 14.06 -24.40
C TYR A 442 4.50 15.18 -23.82
N ILE A 443 4.91 15.76 -22.69
CA ILE A 443 4.20 16.87 -22.05
C ILE A 443 4.27 18.15 -22.88
N LEU A 444 5.46 18.49 -23.40
CA LEU A 444 5.67 19.74 -24.14
C LEU A 444 5.27 19.67 -25.62
N GLY A 445 5.07 18.47 -26.16
CA GLY A 445 4.84 18.25 -27.59
C GLY A 445 6.07 18.59 -28.46
N SER A 446 7.25 18.79 -27.86
CA SER A 446 8.46 19.25 -28.55
C SER A 446 9.73 18.85 -27.81
N THR A 447 10.79 18.59 -28.56
CA THR A 447 12.16 18.41 -28.03
C THR A 447 12.98 19.70 -28.02
N GLU A 448 12.55 20.74 -28.75
CA GLU A 448 13.30 22.01 -28.86
C GLU A 448 13.33 22.78 -27.54
N ASP A 449 12.32 22.57 -26.70
CA ASP A 449 12.16 23.21 -25.40
C ASP A 449 12.75 22.40 -24.25
N ILE A 450 13.52 21.35 -24.56
CA ILE A 450 14.15 20.47 -23.58
C ILE A 450 15.67 20.54 -23.73
N THR A 451 16.35 20.91 -22.65
CA THR A 451 17.81 20.88 -22.58
C THR A 451 18.28 19.92 -21.50
N ILE A 452 19.50 19.41 -21.67
CA ILE A 452 20.18 18.54 -20.71
C ILE A 452 21.44 19.24 -20.24
N ASP A 453 21.72 19.17 -18.94
CA ASP A 453 22.92 19.77 -18.35
C ASP A 453 24.20 19.31 -19.06
N GLU A 454 25.09 20.27 -19.32
CA GLU A 454 26.39 19.98 -19.92
C GLU A 454 27.19 19.01 -19.05
N GLY A 455 27.68 17.93 -19.66
CA GLY A 455 28.47 16.90 -18.96
C GLY A 455 27.66 15.80 -18.28
N ALA A 456 26.33 15.82 -18.36
CA ALA A 456 25.50 14.72 -17.88
C ALA A 456 25.83 13.39 -18.59
N ASP A 457 26.25 12.37 -17.84
CA ASP A 457 26.56 11.04 -18.36
C ASP A 457 25.60 10.01 -17.78
N ILE A 458 24.81 9.36 -18.65
CA ILE A 458 23.85 8.34 -18.27
C ILE A 458 24.45 7.17 -17.45
N VAL A 459 25.76 6.93 -17.57
CA VAL A 459 26.47 5.93 -16.77
C VAL A 459 26.71 6.43 -15.34
N ASN A 460 27.18 7.67 -15.19
CA ASN A 460 27.67 8.25 -13.95
C ASN A 460 26.65 9.27 -13.40
N ILE A 461 25.48 8.77 -13.02
CA ILE A 461 24.41 9.57 -12.44
C ILE A 461 24.50 9.52 -10.92
N THR A 462 24.30 10.67 -10.26
CA THR A 462 24.14 10.83 -8.82
C THR A 462 22.79 11.48 -8.49
N ALA A 463 22.51 11.72 -7.21
CA ALA A 463 21.35 12.49 -6.77
C ALA A 463 21.36 13.90 -7.38
N ASP A 464 22.54 14.48 -7.63
CA ASP A 464 22.69 15.83 -8.17
C ASP A 464 22.04 16.00 -9.55
N ASN A 465 21.96 14.92 -10.32
CA ASN A 465 21.36 14.90 -11.65
C ASN A 465 19.82 14.91 -11.60
N TYR A 466 19.18 14.56 -10.48
CA TYR A 466 17.73 14.62 -10.33
C TYR A 466 17.29 16.05 -9.99
N VAL A 467 17.64 16.97 -10.89
CA VAL A 467 17.33 18.39 -10.82
C VAL A 467 16.69 18.84 -12.13
N TYR A 468 15.68 19.70 -12.04
CA TYR A 468 14.89 20.14 -13.17
C TYR A 468 14.59 21.63 -13.03
N THR A 469 14.92 22.43 -14.04
CA THR A 469 14.56 23.85 -14.08
C THR A 469 13.45 24.05 -15.11
N PHE A 470 12.31 24.55 -14.65
CA PHE A 470 11.17 24.91 -15.50
C PHE A 470 11.17 26.42 -15.67
N THR A 471 11.28 26.88 -16.91
CA THR A 471 11.33 28.30 -17.26
C THR A 471 10.12 28.68 -18.09
N ARG A 472 9.46 29.78 -17.71
CA ARG A 472 8.45 30.42 -18.53
C ARG A 472 9.14 31.35 -19.53
N LYS A 473 9.08 31.04 -20.83
CA LYS A 473 9.83 31.75 -21.86
C LYS A 473 9.42 33.22 -22.01
N SER A 474 8.13 33.52 -21.84
CA SER A 474 7.57 34.86 -21.99
C SER A 474 8.06 35.86 -20.92
N THR A 475 8.37 35.39 -19.72
CA THR A 475 8.85 36.24 -18.61
C THR A 475 10.31 35.98 -18.24
N ASN A 476 10.83 34.82 -18.64
CA ASN A 476 12.13 34.28 -18.23
C ASN A 476 12.24 33.99 -16.72
N ASP A 477 11.12 33.90 -16.02
CA ASP A 477 11.06 33.40 -14.64
C ASP A 477 11.20 31.88 -14.65
N SER A 478 11.72 31.33 -13.56
CA SER A 478 11.94 29.88 -13.45
C SER A 478 11.87 29.38 -12.03
N VAL A 479 11.52 28.10 -11.89
CA VAL A 479 11.66 27.32 -10.66
C VAL A 479 12.61 26.15 -10.92
N THR A 480 13.49 25.87 -9.97
CA THR A 480 14.36 24.69 -10.00
C THR A 480 13.93 23.74 -8.90
N LEU A 481 13.70 22.47 -9.24
CA LEU A 481 13.29 21.42 -8.33
C LEU A 481 14.35 20.33 -8.28
N ARG A 482 14.73 19.90 -7.08
CA ARG A 482 15.66 18.78 -6.83
C ARG A 482 14.93 17.68 -6.09
N VAL A 483 15.13 16.43 -6.50
CA VAL A 483 14.70 15.27 -5.71
C VAL A 483 15.59 15.17 -4.47
N LYS A 484 14.97 15.13 -3.29
CA LYS A 484 15.70 15.07 -2.02
C LYS A 484 16.56 13.81 -1.92
N GLU A 485 17.75 13.96 -1.35
CA GLU A 485 18.77 12.90 -1.35
C GLU A 485 18.32 11.67 -0.54
N GLU A 486 17.55 11.87 0.53
CA GLU A 486 17.04 10.80 1.41
C GLU A 486 16.06 9.84 0.73
N LEU A 487 15.54 10.19 -0.46
CA LEU A 487 14.69 9.27 -1.22
C LEU A 487 15.48 8.16 -1.91
N PHE A 488 16.76 8.39 -2.19
CA PHE A 488 17.58 7.41 -2.88
C PHE A 488 18.04 6.34 -1.88
N PRO A 489 17.77 5.05 -2.16
CA PRO A 489 18.27 3.99 -1.29
C PRO A 489 19.79 4.00 -1.19
N GLU A 490 20.33 3.54 -0.07
CA GLU A 490 21.76 3.51 0.18
C GLU A 490 22.52 2.78 -0.94
N ARG A 491 23.63 3.36 -1.42
CA ARG A 491 24.48 2.84 -2.51
C ARG A 491 23.77 2.56 -3.84
N PHE A 492 22.55 3.06 -4.03
CA PHE A 492 21.78 2.93 -5.27
C PHE A 492 22.59 3.34 -6.51
N PHE A 493 23.23 4.51 -6.47
CA PHE A 493 24.00 5.03 -7.61
C PHE A 493 25.26 4.23 -7.92
N GLU A 494 25.97 3.73 -6.90
CA GLU A 494 27.14 2.86 -7.08
C GLU A 494 26.74 1.58 -7.84
N LEU A 495 25.67 0.92 -7.37
CA LEU A 495 25.18 -0.31 -7.96
C LEU A 495 24.62 -0.10 -9.37
N ARG A 496 23.88 1.00 -9.58
CA ARG A 496 23.38 1.41 -10.90
C ARG A 496 24.53 1.63 -11.88
N THR A 497 25.56 2.38 -11.49
CA THR A 497 26.74 2.67 -12.32
C THR A 497 27.44 1.37 -12.72
N LYS A 498 27.67 0.48 -11.75
CA LYS A 498 28.25 -0.85 -11.99
C LYS A 498 27.44 -1.67 -12.99
N CYS A 499 26.12 -1.71 -12.83
CA CYS A 499 25.22 -2.43 -13.75
C CYS A 499 25.23 -1.82 -15.16
N LYS A 500 25.25 -0.49 -15.28
CA LYS A 500 25.30 0.22 -16.57
C LYS A 500 26.64 -0.01 -17.29
N LEU A 501 27.76 0.00 -16.57
CA LEU A 501 29.08 -0.35 -17.12
C LEU A 501 29.10 -1.80 -17.64
N ALA A 502 28.58 -2.75 -16.87
CA ALA A 502 28.51 -4.15 -17.27
C ALA A 502 27.67 -4.35 -18.56
N LYS A 503 26.56 -3.62 -18.71
CA LYS A 503 25.76 -3.61 -19.95
C LYS A 503 26.54 -3.07 -21.16
N LYS A 504 27.52 -2.17 -20.93
CA LYS A 504 28.45 -1.65 -21.95
C LYS A 504 29.70 -2.53 -22.15
N GLY A 505 29.72 -3.76 -21.61
CA GLY A 505 30.86 -4.67 -21.72
C GLY A 505 32.05 -4.30 -20.83
N LYS A 506 31.87 -3.43 -19.83
CA LYS A 506 32.92 -2.99 -18.90
C LYS A 506 32.62 -3.51 -17.48
N GLY A 507 33.50 -4.36 -16.96
CA GLY A 507 33.34 -4.94 -15.62
C GLY A 507 32.33 -6.09 -15.56
N ALA A 508 32.17 -6.67 -14.37
CA ALA A 508 31.25 -7.78 -14.12
C ALA A 508 30.25 -7.42 -13.03
N VAL A 509 29.04 -7.98 -13.15
CA VAL A 509 27.97 -7.82 -12.18
C VAL A 509 27.32 -9.18 -11.92
N THR A 510 27.07 -9.51 -10.65
CA THR A 510 26.45 -10.79 -10.27
C THR A 510 24.94 -10.75 -10.51
N LYS A 511 24.28 -11.93 -10.44
CA LYS A 511 22.81 -12.00 -10.49
C LYS A 511 22.19 -11.30 -9.26
N GLU A 512 22.76 -11.51 -8.07
CA GLU A 512 22.31 -10.84 -6.84
C GLU A 512 22.41 -9.31 -6.95
N GLN A 513 23.49 -8.77 -7.53
CA GLN A 513 23.62 -7.32 -7.76
C GLN A 513 22.58 -6.76 -8.73
N LYS A 514 22.23 -7.52 -9.77
CA LYS A 514 21.14 -7.12 -10.67
C LYS A 514 19.78 -7.15 -9.96
N LYS A 515 19.56 -8.17 -9.12
CA LYS A 515 18.33 -8.33 -8.36
C LYS A 515 18.16 -7.23 -7.31
N GLU A 516 19.24 -6.89 -6.61
CA GLU A 516 19.24 -5.77 -5.67
C GLU A 516 18.90 -4.46 -6.38
N LEU A 517 19.55 -4.16 -7.51
CA LEU A 517 19.23 -2.95 -8.27
C LEU A 517 17.76 -2.90 -8.68
N GLU A 518 17.15 -4.04 -9.06
CA GLU A 518 15.73 -4.13 -9.38
C GLU A 518 14.85 -3.78 -8.17
N LEU A 519 15.18 -4.30 -6.98
CA LEU A 519 14.46 -4.01 -5.73
C LEU A 519 14.57 -2.53 -5.34
N LEU A 520 15.79 -1.98 -5.35
CA LEU A 520 16.02 -0.55 -5.07
C LEU A 520 15.32 0.35 -6.11
N TRP A 521 15.22 -0.08 -7.36
CA TRP A 521 14.43 0.61 -8.38
C TRP A 521 12.93 0.59 -8.09
N GLY A 522 12.40 -0.55 -7.62
CA GLY A 522 11.01 -0.65 -7.20
C GLY A 522 10.68 0.29 -6.04
N GLU A 523 11.54 0.28 -5.01
CA GLU A 523 11.44 1.19 -3.86
C GLU A 523 11.48 2.66 -4.27
N LEU A 524 12.49 3.08 -5.03
CA LEU A 524 12.63 4.46 -5.48
C LEU A 524 11.44 4.89 -6.37
N LYS A 525 10.98 4.00 -7.27
CA LYS A 525 9.80 4.27 -8.11
C LYS A 525 8.58 4.55 -7.23
N GLU A 526 8.31 3.67 -6.27
CA GLU A 526 7.12 3.79 -5.42
C GLU A 526 7.16 5.06 -4.57
N LYS A 527 8.33 5.37 -3.99
CA LYS A 527 8.56 6.64 -3.28
C LYS A 527 8.27 7.85 -4.16
N LEU A 528 8.82 7.89 -5.38
CA LEU A 528 8.60 8.99 -6.33
C LEU A 528 7.15 9.10 -6.80
N MET A 529 6.44 7.97 -6.93
CA MET A 529 5.06 7.97 -7.38
C MET A 529 4.08 8.43 -6.29
N TYR A 530 4.25 7.93 -5.06
CA TYR A 530 3.15 7.96 -4.09
C TYR A 530 3.42 8.78 -2.83
N LYS A 531 4.67 9.16 -2.53
CA LYS A 531 4.91 10.07 -1.41
C LYS A 531 4.34 11.47 -1.69
N PRO A 532 4.01 12.27 -0.65
CA PRO A 532 3.62 13.67 -0.83
C PRO A 532 4.67 14.46 -1.61
N VAL A 533 4.24 15.37 -2.49
CA VAL A 533 5.14 16.07 -3.43
C VAL A 533 6.25 16.85 -2.72
N ASP A 534 5.95 17.49 -1.58
CA ASP A 534 6.91 18.26 -0.78
C ASP A 534 7.89 17.39 0.02
N SER A 535 7.61 16.09 0.13
CA SER A 535 8.57 15.11 0.65
C SER A 535 9.49 14.57 -0.44
N ILE A 536 9.19 14.84 -1.72
CA ILE A 536 9.98 14.40 -2.86
C ILE A 536 10.92 15.50 -3.35
N PHE A 537 10.40 16.72 -3.50
CA PHE A 537 11.15 17.82 -4.07
C PHE A 537 11.48 18.89 -3.04
N GLU A 538 12.64 19.53 -3.24
CA GLU A 538 13.01 20.78 -2.62
C GLU A 538 13.36 21.81 -3.71
N GLU A 539 13.25 23.09 -3.40
CA GLU A 539 13.71 24.14 -4.30
C GLU A 539 15.24 24.10 -4.40
N GLY A 540 15.74 24.02 -5.63
CA GLY A 540 17.16 24.09 -5.92
C GLY A 540 17.64 25.53 -5.88
N ASN A 541 18.74 25.78 -5.18
CA ASN A 541 19.48 27.05 -5.23
C ASN A 541 20.13 27.30 -6.59
#